data_AF-A0A0G3M7Q7-F1
#
_entry.id   AF-A0A0G3M7Q7-F1
#
_cell.length_a   1.000
_cell.length_b   1.000
_cell.length_c   1.000
_cell.angle_alpha   90.00
_cell.angle_beta   90.00
_cell.angle_gamma   90.00
#
_symmetry.space_group_name_H-M   'P 1'
#
loop_
_entity.id
_entity.type
_entity.pdbx_description
1 polymer ?
#
loop_
_entity_poly.entity_id
_entity_poly.type
_entity_poly.pdbx_seq_one_letter_code
_entity_poly.pdbx_strand_id
1 'polypeptide(L)'
;MKKLLLTAFFIGTFSLSYAQSDYYNDYRRSITDINWQTVVADLLLSTAQANQVYALNNRYRDYDSWNRVYVVDPGRWRGDRYSELERILGREKYIIFKKRYYRGQNPVIIYGRNKNDYKKYRKEQEKYYKEQRKYYKKQNKHRHHGHDGDWD
;
A
#
# COMPACT_ATOMS: atom_id res chain seq x y z
N MET A 1 -19.63 44.47 2.21
CA MET A 1 -19.62 43.32 3.13
C MET A 1 -18.95 42.14 2.44
N LYS A 2 -17.85 41.64 3.03
CA LYS A 2 -17.02 40.55 2.50
C LYS A 2 -17.80 39.23 2.60
N LYS A 3 -18.12 38.58 1.48
CA LYS A 3 -18.61 37.20 1.48
C LYS A 3 -17.45 36.30 1.05
N LEU A 4 -16.81 35.68 2.04
CA LEU A 4 -15.85 34.61 1.87
C LEU A 4 -16.56 33.43 1.21
N LEU A 5 -16.34 33.23 -0.08
CA LEU A 5 -16.64 31.95 -0.72
C LEU A 5 -15.51 31.00 -0.34
N LEU A 6 -15.72 30.28 0.76
CA LEU A 6 -14.99 29.05 1.08
C LEU A 6 -15.30 28.04 -0.02
N THR A 7 -14.52 28.06 -1.08
CA THR A 7 -14.44 26.98 -2.06
C THR A 7 -13.88 25.77 -1.32
N ALA A 8 -14.78 25.02 -0.69
CA ALA A 8 -14.46 23.75 -0.09
C ALA A 8 -14.03 22.81 -1.23
N PHE A 9 -12.72 22.73 -1.44
CA PHE A 9 -12.07 21.55 -1.98
C PHE A 9 -12.44 20.38 -1.08
N PHE A 10 -13.62 19.79 -1.32
CA PHE A 10 -13.90 18.42 -0.91
C PHE A 10 -13.09 17.50 -1.82
N ILE A 11 -11.76 17.60 -1.71
CA ILE A 11 -10.86 16.49 -1.95
C ILE A 11 -11.42 15.39 -1.06
N GLY A 12 -11.88 14.31 -1.69
CA GLY A 12 -12.56 13.23 -1.03
C GLY A 12 -11.66 12.60 0.04
N THR A 13 -11.70 13.15 1.25
CA THR A 13 -11.27 12.49 2.47
C THR A 13 -12.37 11.51 2.86
N PHE A 14 -12.63 10.54 2.00
CA PHE A 14 -13.13 9.24 2.44
C PHE A 14 -11.92 8.36 2.76
N SER A 15 -11.04 8.85 3.64
CA SER A 15 -10.22 7.98 4.47
C SER A 15 -11.16 7.33 5.48
N LEU A 16 -12.03 6.44 4.98
CA LEU A 16 -12.60 5.41 5.82
C LEU A 16 -11.39 4.66 6.35
N SER A 17 -11.11 4.90 7.63
CA SER A 17 -10.21 4.17 8.51
C SER A 17 -10.67 2.72 8.63
N TYR A 18 -10.83 2.05 7.49
CA TYR A 18 -10.93 0.62 7.39
C TYR A 18 -9.62 0.13 7.98
N ALA A 19 -9.72 -0.54 9.13
CA ALA A 19 -8.63 -1.08 9.91
C ALA A 19 -7.42 -1.35 9.00
N GLN A 20 -6.38 -0.54 9.17
CA GLN A 20 -5.18 -0.57 8.36
C GLN A 20 -4.81 -2.03 8.12
N SER A 21 -4.97 -2.51 6.88
CA SER A 21 -4.95 -3.95 6.60
C SER A 21 -3.72 -4.57 7.25
N ASP A 22 -3.85 -5.70 7.95
CA ASP A 22 -2.70 -6.39 8.55
C ASP A 22 -1.60 -6.64 7.51
N TYR A 23 -1.98 -6.83 6.24
CA TYR A 23 -1.06 -6.89 5.10
C TYR A 23 -0.29 -5.58 4.84
N TYR A 24 -0.95 -4.42 4.92
CA TYR A 24 -0.27 -3.13 4.78
C TYR A 24 0.59 -2.81 6.00
N ASN A 25 0.13 -3.16 7.21
CA ASN A 25 0.95 -3.05 8.42
C ASN A 25 2.22 -3.88 8.31
N ASP A 26 2.12 -5.12 7.83
CA ASP A 26 3.27 -5.99 7.60
C ASP A 26 4.17 -5.47 6.49
N TYR A 27 3.60 -4.92 5.41
CA TYR A 27 4.38 -4.22 4.38
C TYR A 27 5.18 -3.07 4.98
N ARG A 28 4.55 -2.24 5.82
CA ARG A 28 5.22 -1.13 6.52
C ARG A 28 6.30 -1.61 7.47
N ARG A 29 6.03 -2.63 8.29
CA ARG A 29 7.02 -3.28 9.18
C ARG A 29 8.22 -3.84 8.41
N SER A 30 7.98 -4.42 7.23
CA SER A 30 9.06 -4.89 6.35
C SER A 30 10.00 -3.78 5.86
N ILE A 31 9.65 -2.51 6.08
CA ILE A 31 10.45 -1.34 5.81
C ILE A 31 10.94 -0.74 7.14
N THR A 32 10.06 -0.45 8.08
CA THR A 32 10.37 0.33 9.28
C THR A 32 11.19 -0.42 10.32
N ASP A 33 11.08 -1.75 10.37
CA ASP A 33 11.75 -2.55 11.39
C ASP A 33 13.21 -2.86 11.01
N ILE A 34 13.65 -2.40 9.84
CA ILE A 34 15.01 -2.57 9.33
C ILE A 34 15.70 -1.20 9.27
N ASN A 35 16.89 -1.12 9.86
CA ASN A 35 17.77 0.03 9.66
C ASN A 35 18.47 -0.07 8.29
N TRP A 36 17.92 0.60 7.29
CA TRP A 36 18.42 0.52 5.91
C TRP A 36 19.78 1.19 5.71
N GLN A 37 20.13 2.18 6.54
CA GLN A 37 21.47 2.77 6.55
C GLN A 37 22.49 1.71 6.98
N THR A 38 22.18 0.93 8.02
CA THR A 38 23.02 -0.21 8.44
C THR A 38 23.08 -1.28 7.36
N VAL A 39 21.97 -1.62 6.69
CA VAL A 39 21.97 -2.58 5.56
C VAL A 39 22.93 -2.13 4.46
N VAL A 40 22.90 -0.85 4.09
CA VAL A 40 23.78 -0.27 3.06
C VAL A 40 25.25 -0.44 3.46
N ALA A 41 25.59 -0.13 4.71
CA ALA A 41 26.96 -0.26 5.22
C ALA A 41 27.40 -1.73 5.36
N ASP A 42 26.61 -2.58 6.02
CA ASP A 42 26.91 -3.99 6.29
C ASP A 42 27.14 -4.80 5.02
N LEU A 43 26.38 -4.49 3.96
CA LEU A 43 26.43 -5.21 2.69
C LEU A 43 27.31 -4.51 1.64
N LEU A 44 27.98 -3.42 2.02
CA LEU A 44 28.81 -2.61 1.14
C LEU A 44 28.07 -2.31 -0.18
N LEU A 45 26.85 -1.77 -0.08
CA LEU A 45 26.04 -1.45 -1.26
C LEU A 45 26.65 -0.26 -1.99
N SER A 46 26.71 -0.33 -3.32
CA SER A 46 27.06 0.83 -4.11
C SER A 46 25.99 1.91 -3.96
N THR A 47 26.34 3.17 -4.25
CA THR A 47 25.38 4.28 -4.23
C THR A 47 24.15 4.00 -5.09
N ALA A 48 24.34 3.36 -6.25
CA ALA A 48 23.24 2.95 -7.11
C ALA A 48 22.32 1.90 -6.45
N GLN A 49 22.89 0.86 -5.83
CA GLN A 49 22.12 -0.15 -5.10
C GLN A 49 21.36 0.48 -3.91
N ALA A 50 22.01 1.34 -3.13
CA ALA A 50 21.39 2.03 -2.00
C ALA A 50 20.18 2.87 -2.45
N ASN A 51 20.35 3.65 -3.52
CA ASN A 51 19.26 4.45 -4.09
C ASN A 51 18.08 3.59 -4.57
N GLN A 52 18.36 2.44 -5.18
CA GLN A 52 17.31 1.49 -5.58
C GLN A 52 16.57 0.90 -4.37
N VAL A 53 17.27 0.57 -3.28
CA VAL A 53 16.65 0.11 -2.03
C VAL A 53 15.75 1.20 -1.46
N TYR A 54 16.21 2.45 -1.40
CA TYR A 54 15.39 3.56 -0.90
C TYR A 54 14.17 3.82 -1.79
N ALA A 55 14.31 3.72 -3.12
CA ALA A 55 13.19 3.82 -4.04
C ALA A 55 12.18 2.68 -3.82
N LEU A 56 12.64 1.44 -3.62
CA LEU A 56 11.79 0.30 -3.28
C LEU A 56 11.03 0.53 -1.95
N ASN A 57 11.70 1.05 -0.93
CA ASN A 57 11.09 1.34 0.38
C ASN A 57 10.06 2.46 0.34
N ASN A 58 10.21 3.40 -0.60
CA ASN A 58 9.30 4.52 -0.79
C ASN A 58 8.19 4.26 -1.83
N ARG A 59 8.15 3.07 -2.44
CA ARG A 59 7.26 2.74 -3.56
C ARG A 59 5.78 2.97 -3.24
N TYR A 60 5.34 2.59 -2.04
CA TYR A 60 3.97 2.80 -1.57
C TYR A 60 4.01 3.50 -0.20
N ARG A 61 3.88 4.83 -0.22
CA ARG A 61 4.06 5.67 0.97
C ARG A 61 2.85 5.63 1.92
N ASP A 62 1.68 5.31 1.38
CA ASP A 62 0.40 5.30 2.07
C ASP A 62 -0.41 4.03 1.73
N TYR A 63 -1.49 3.82 2.51
CA TYR A 63 -2.36 2.67 2.33
C TYR A 63 -3.04 2.67 0.96
N ASP A 64 -3.48 3.84 0.47
CA ASP A 64 -4.23 3.93 -0.78
C ASP A 64 -3.39 3.54 -2.00
N SER A 65 -2.13 3.98 -2.05
CA SER A 65 -1.18 3.60 -3.11
C SER A 65 -0.84 2.12 -3.08
N TRP A 66 -0.67 1.54 -1.90
CA TRP A 66 -0.46 0.11 -1.73
C TRP A 66 -1.72 -0.70 -2.12
N ASN A 67 -2.90 -0.25 -1.68
CA ASN A 67 -4.16 -0.94 -1.88
C ASN A 67 -4.54 -0.98 -3.36
N ARG A 68 -4.32 0.11 -4.11
CA ARG A 68 -4.54 0.12 -5.56
C ARG A 68 -3.83 -1.02 -6.31
N VAL A 69 -2.68 -1.48 -5.82
CA VAL A 69 -1.88 -2.53 -6.46
C VAL A 69 -2.22 -3.92 -5.93
N TYR A 70 -2.45 -4.04 -4.63
CA TYR A 70 -2.55 -5.33 -3.94
C TYR A 70 -3.95 -5.70 -3.47
N VAL A 71 -4.97 -4.88 -3.71
CA VAL A 71 -6.34 -5.15 -3.23
C VAL A 71 -6.87 -6.52 -3.69
N VAL A 72 -6.50 -6.98 -4.89
CA VAL A 72 -6.95 -8.28 -5.41
C VAL A 72 -6.22 -9.45 -4.75
N ASP A 73 -4.93 -9.29 -4.49
CA ASP A 73 -4.10 -10.28 -3.80
C ASP A 73 -3.16 -9.55 -2.81
N PRO A 74 -3.64 -9.28 -1.59
CA PRO A 74 -2.87 -8.63 -0.54
C PRO A 74 -1.65 -9.43 -0.14
N GLY A 75 -1.57 -10.72 -0.49
CA GLY A 75 -0.41 -11.52 -0.15
C GLY A 75 0.77 -11.32 -1.09
N ARG A 76 0.51 -10.80 -2.29
CA ARG A 76 1.49 -10.69 -3.38
C ARG A 76 2.66 -9.76 -3.06
N TRP A 77 2.43 -8.70 -2.27
CA TRP A 77 3.47 -7.69 -1.99
C TRP A 77 4.77 -8.30 -1.44
N ARG A 78 4.69 -9.41 -0.69
CA ARG A 78 5.86 -10.09 -0.13
C ARG A 78 6.74 -10.60 -1.25
N GLY A 79 6.16 -11.32 -2.21
CA GLY A 79 6.88 -11.83 -3.37
C GLY A 79 7.50 -10.68 -4.16
N ASP A 80 6.69 -9.69 -4.53
CA ASP A 80 7.11 -8.54 -5.34
C ASP A 80 8.25 -7.76 -4.67
N ARG A 81 8.15 -7.49 -3.37
CA ARG A 81 9.16 -6.75 -2.61
C ARG A 81 10.47 -7.52 -2.48
N TYR A 82 10.41 -8.79 -2.11
CA TYR A 82 11.61 -9.58 -1.82
C TYR A 82 12.32 -10.10 -3.07
N SER A 83 11.59 -10.32 -4.16
CA SER A 83 12.19 -10.56 -5.48
C SER A 83 12.94 -9.32 -5.97
N GLU A 84 12.33 -8.13 -5.83
CA GLU A 84 12.98 -6.88 -6.24
C GLU A 84 14.19 -6.54 -5.36
N LEU A 85 14.11 -6.82 -4.06
CA LEU A 85 15.25 -6.65 -3.16
C LEU A 85 16.40 -7.60 -3.51
N GLU A 86 16.11 -8.86 -3.84
CA GLU A 86 17.13 -9.79 -4.34
C GLU A 86 17.77 -9.32 -5.65
N ARG A 87 16.97 -8.76 -6.57
CA ARG A 87 17.46 -8.17 -7.82
C ARG A 87 18.42 -7.00 -7.58
N ILE A 88 18.10 -6.11 -6.64
CA ILE A 88 18.92 -4.94 -6.32
C ILE A 88 20.22 -5.34 -5.61
N LEU A 89 20.14 -6.23 -4.62
CA LEU A 89 21.28 -6.62 -3.80
C LEU A 89 22.20 -7.61 -4.52
N GLY A 90 21.63 -8.43 -5.41
CA GLY A 90 22.28 -9.64 -5.91
C GLY A 90 22.17 -10.81 -4.93
N ARG A 91 22.31 -12.03 -5.46
CA ARG A 91 22.06 -13.29 -4.72
C ARG A 91 22.87 -13.40 -3.42
N GLU A 92 24.17 -13.12 -3.47
CA GLU A 92 25.07 -13.29 -2.31
C GLU A 92 24.72 -12.32 -1.17
N LYS A 93 24.62 -11.02 -1.47
CA LYS A 93 24.25 -10.00 -0.50
C LYS A 93 22.83 -10.21 0.03
N TYR A 94 21.92 -10.72 -0.79
CA TYR A 94 20.56 -11.06 -0.35
C TYR A 94 20.52 -12.24 0.64
N ILE A 95 21.39 -13.24 0.48
CA ILE A 95 21.54 -14.32 1.47
C ILE A 95 22.05 -13.77 2.80
N ILE A 96 23.06 -12.89 2.78
CA ILE A 96 23.60 -12.24 3.98
C ILE A 96 22.52 -11.38 4.65
N PHE A 97 21.77 -10.62 3.86
CA PHE A 97 20.63 -9.83 4.32
C PHE A 97 19.62 -10.71 5.08
N LYS A 98 19.15 -11.81 4.49
CA LYS A 98 18.22 -12.72 5.18
C LYS A 98 18.82 -13.29 6.46
N LYS A 99 20.10 -13.67 6.44
CA LYS A 99 20.78 -14.20 7.62
C LYS A 99 20.79 -13.20 8.77
N ARG A 100 21.16 -11.95 8.51
CA ARG A 100 21.27 -10.89 9.52
C ARG A 100 19.91 -10.39 10.01
N TYR A 101 19.02 -10.05 9.09
CA TYR A 101 17.79 -9.30 9.41
C TYR A 101 16.57 -10.19 9.61
N TYR A 102 16.63 -11.45 9.15
CA TYR A 102 15.54 -12.41 9.25
C TYR A 102 15.96 -13.75 9.85
N ARG A 103 17.11 -13.79 10.55
CA ARG A 103 17.65 -15.02 11.18
C ARG A 103 17.76 -16.19 10.19
N GLY A 104 18.06 -15.90 8.93
CA GLY A 104 18.17 -16.88 7.84
C GLY A 104 16.84 -17.33 7.24
N GLN A 105 15.69 -16.93 7.80
CA GLN A 105 14.38 -17.31 7.29
C GLN A 105 14.02 -16.47 6.05
N ASN A 106 13.22 -17.07 5.16
CA ASN A 106 12.67 -16.34 4.02
C ASN A 106 11.58 -15.37 4.51
N PRO A 107 11.73 -14.06 4.31
CA PRO A 107 10.76 -13.09 4.80
C PRO A 107 9.38 -13.22 4.12
N VAL A 108 9.30 -13.78 2.92
CA VAL A 108 8.01 -14.15 2.29
C VAL A 108 7.23 -15.13 3.18
N ILE A 109 7.93 -16.05 3.86
CA ILE A 109 7.33 -17.00 4.79
C ILE A 109 6.99 -16.30 6.10
N ILE A 110 7.89 -15.46 6.66
CA ILE A 110 7.67 -14.74 7.92
C ILE A 110 6.36 -13.96 7.87
N TYR A 111 6.20 -13.08 6.87
CA TYR A 111 5.00 -12.27 6.70
C TYR A 111 3.83 -13.08 6.10
N GLY A 112 4.03 -14.36 5.82
CA GLY A 112 3.04 -15.28 5.28
C GLY A 112 2.48 -16.29 6.29
N ARG A 113 2.82 -16.23 7.58
CA ARG A 113 2.42 -17.27 8.56
C ARG A 113 0.96 -17.17 9.04
N ASN A 114 0.38 -15.97 9.16
CA ASN A 114 -1.00 -15.78 9.65
C ASN A 114 -2.03 -15.71 8.51
N LYS A 115 -2.31 -16.84 7.84
CA LYS A 115 -3.16 -16.88 6.62
C LYS A 115 -4.66 -17.05 6.84
N ASN A 116 -5.16 -17.01 8.08
CA ASN A 116 -6.62 -17.00 8.30
C ASN A 116 -7.29 -15.69 7.82
N ASP A 117 -6.49 -14.66 7.52
CA ASP A 117 -7.01 -13.34 7.13
C ASP A 117 -7.43 -13.21 5.67
N TYR A 118 -7.05 -14.12 4.75
CA TYR A 118 -7.47 -13.99 3.35
C TYR A 118 -8.99 -14.09 3.17
N LYS A 119 -9.65 -15.03 3.88
CA LYS A 119 -11.12 -15.15 3.86
C LYS A 119 -11.81 -13.94 4.50
N LYS A 120 -11.24 -13.40 5.56
CA LYS A 120 -11.74 -12.21 6.26
C LYS A 120 -11.60 -10.96 5.39
N TYR A 121 -10.42 -10.77 4.81
CA TYR A 121 -10.09 -9.70 3.87
C TYR A 121 -11.01 -9.72 2.64
N ARG A 122 -11.24 -10.88 2.02
CA ARG A 122 -12.12 -10.97 0.84
C ARG A 122 -13.55 -10.50 1.16
N LYS A 123 -14.07 -10.85 2.34
CA LYS A 123 -15.39 -10.37 2.80
C LYS A 123 -15.40 -8.86 3.03
N GLU A 124 -14.33 -8.30 3.59
CA GLU A 124 -14.16 -6.87 3.80
C GLU A 124 -14.02 -6.09 2.48
N GLN A 125 -13.27 -6.64 1.53
CA GLN A 125 -13.11 -6.13 0.17
C GLN A 125 -14.46 -6.07 -0.58
N GLU A 126 -15.24 -7.15 -0.52
CA GLU A 126 -16.59 -7.18 -1.10
C GLU A 126 -17.48 -6.07 -0.52
N LYS A 127 -17.39 -5.80 0.78
CA LYS A 127 -18.11 -4.69 1.42
C LYS A 127 -17.63 -3.34 0.89
N TYR A 128 -16.32 -3.11 0.85
CA TYR A 128 -15.72 -1.87 0.35
C TYR A 128 -16.20 -1.54 -1.06
N TYR A 129 -16.10 -2.46 -2.02
CA TYR A 129 -16.52 -2.20 -3.39
C TYR A 129 -18.03 -2.02 -3.52
N LYS A 130 -18.82 -2.72 -2.70
CA LYS A 130 -20.28 -2.54 -2.66
C LYS A 130 -20.66 -1.16 -2.15
N GLU A 131 -19.95 -0.64 -1.15
CA GLU A 131 -20.13 0.71 -0.62
C GLU A 131 -19.67 1.79 -1.61
N GLN A 132 -18.49 1.63 -2.22
CA GLN A 132 -18.02 2.52 -3.29
C GLN A 132 -19.04 2.59 -4.43
N ARG A 133 -19.52 1.45 -4.92
CA ARG A 133 -20.53 1.41 -5.99
C ARG A 133 -21.83 2.12 -5.60
N LYS A 134 -22.27 2.01 -4.33
CA LYS A 134 -23.45 2.74 -3.83
C LYS A 134 -23.19 4.25 -3.79
N TYR A 135 -22.03 4.68 -3.31
CA TYR A 135 -21.62 6.08 -3.27
C TYR A 135 -21.62 6.71 -4.67
N TYR A 136 -20.94 6.08 -5.64
CA TYR A 136 -20.91 6.57 -7.02
C TYR A 136 -22.30 6.64 -7.66
N LYS A 137 -23.16 5.64 -7.42
CA LYS A 137 -24.55 5.68 -7.88
C LYS A 137 -25.34 6.83 -7.27
N LYS A 138 -25.19 7.09 -5.97
CA LYS A 138 -25.89 8.18 -5.28
C LYS A 138 -25.42 9.55 -5.80
N GLN A 139 -24.11 9.73 -5.98
CA GLN A 139 -23.56 10.97 -6.50
C GLN A 139 -24.02 11.27 -7.93
N ASN A 140 -24.08 10.25 -8.80
CA ASN A 140 -24.61 10.42 -10.16
C ASN A 140 -26.12 10.66 -10.17
N LYS A 141 -26.88 10.09 -9.24
CA LYS A 141 -28.32 10.37 -9.12
C LYS A 141 -28.60 11.82 -8.71
N HIS A 142 -27.80 12.40 -7.82
CA HIS A 142 -27.92 13.82 -7.44
C HIS A 142 -27.44 14.80 -8.53
N ARG A 143 -26.61 14.36 -9.48
CA ARG A 143 -26.17 15.18 -10.62
C ARG A 143 -27.20 15.27 -11.76
N HIS A 144 -28.16 14.36 -11.82
CA HIS A 144 -29.20 14.35 -12.85
C HIS A 144 -30.47 15.15 -12.48
N HIS A 145 -30.61 15.65 -11.25
CA HIS A 145 -31.77 16.43 -10.80
C HIS A 145 -31.54 17.96 -10.86
N GLY A 146 -30.81 18.44 -11.86
CA GLY A 146 -30.46 19.86 -11.93
C GLY A 146 -30.10 20.32 -13.33
N HIS A 147 -30.97 20.09 -14.32
CA HIS A 147 -31.12 21.02 -15.45
C HIS A 147 -32.36 20.71 -16.32
N ASP A 148 -33.56 20.58 -15.73
CA ASP A 148 -34.78 20.75 -16.52
C ASP A 148 -35.11 22.25 -16.47
N GLY A 149 -34.41 23.02 -17.31
CA GLY A 149 -34.71 24.41 -17.56
C GLY A 149 -35.80 24.46 -18.62
N ASP A 150 -37.02 24.76 -18.19
CA ASP A 150 -38.16 25.10 -19.03
C ASP A 150 -37.74 26.16 -20.06
N TRP A 151 -37.82 25.79 -21.34
CA TRP A 151 -37.87 26.72 -22.46
C TRP A 151 -39.27 26.60 -23.06
N ASP A 152 -40.14 27.54 -22.70
CA ASP A 152 -41.28 28.02 -23.48
C ASP A 152 -41.51 29.50 -23.14
#